data_AF-A0A4Y1Z6E4-F1
#
_entry.id   AF-A0A4Y1Z6E4-F1
#
_cell.length_a   1.000
_cell.length_b   1.000
_cell.length_c   1.000
_cell.angle_alpha   90.00
_cell.angle_beta   90.00
_cell.angle_gamma   90.00
#
_symmetry.space_group_name_H-M   'P 1'
#
loop_
_entity.id
_entity.type
_entity.pdbx_description
1 polymer ?
#
loop_
_entity_poly.entity_id
_entity_poly.type
_entity_poly.pdbx_seq_one_letter_code
_entity_poly.pdbx_strand_id
1 'polypeptide(L)'
;MKKISLLGATGSVGTQTLAILREHPDQFALAAMAFGENIQTALPFIHEFKPDLVAVKNKQVADRLKIQLDSSTRLVYGIEGMIEAAVHPDSDLLINAVLGSIGLEPTLAAIEAGKTIGLANKETLVTAGHIVMKRSKKLGVPILPVDSEHSAIFQSMQGQDRSAISRIIITASGGSFRDKTRDELAGVTVKDALNHPNWSMGAKITIDSATMMNKGLEIIEAHWLFDLPYEKIDTLIHRESIVHSLVEYADHSVIAQLGCPSMLVPIQYALTYPSRLTLKQTKTLNLSEIGSLHFQKWTRTAFHVYH
;
A
#
# COMPACT_ATOMS: atom_id res chain seq x y z
N MET A 1 -2.73 11.44 20.29
CA MET A 1 -2.11 11.73 18.98
C MET A 1 -1.19 10.56 18.64
N LYS A 2 -1.41 9.90 17.51
CA LYS A 2 -0.62 8.76 17.04
C LYS A 2 0.58 9.29 16.24
N LYS A 3 1.79 8.88 16.60
CA LYS A 3 3.04 9.29 15.95
C LYS A 3 3.43 8.30 14.85
N ILE A 4 3.71 8.83 13.66
CA ILE A 4 3.93 8.04 12.44
C ILE A 4 5.40 8.12 12.03
N SER A 5 5.99 6.96 11.76
CA SER A 5 7.21 6.88 10.94
C SER A 5 6.83 6.51 9.50
N LEU A 6 7.35 7.24 8.52
CA LEU A 6 6.96 7.08 7.11
C LEU A 6 8.18 6.78 6.24
N LEU A 7 8.27 5.55 5.69
CA LEU A 7 9.28 5.21 4.69
C LEU A 7 8.71 5.38 3.28
N GLY A 8 9.48 6.01 2.38
CA GLY A 8 9.03 6.29 1.02
C GLY A 8 8.20 7.57 0.91
N ALA A 9 8.50 8.58 1.73
CA ALA A 9 7.69 9.78 1.92
C ALA A 9 7.45 10.61 0.64
N THR A 10 8.37 10.57 -0.33
CA THR A 10 8.25 11.28 -1.61
C THR A 10 7.55 10.48 -2.71
N GLY A 11 7.16 9.22 -2.43
CA GLY A 11 6.41 8.38 -3.36
C GLY A 11 4.90 8.61 -3.26
N SER A 12 4.12 8.01 -4.17
CA SER A 12 2.67 8.22 -4.26
C SER A 12 1.92 7.93 -2.94
N VAL A 13 2.23 6.82 -2.27
CA VAL A 13 1.62 6.50 -0.96
C VAL A 13 2.14 7.42 0.14
N GLY A 14 3.42 7.79 0.10
CA GLY A 14 4.02 8.70 1.09
C GLY A 14 3.40 10.09 1.07
N THR A 15 3.27 10.70 -0.11
CA THR A 15 2.66 12.03 -0.23
C THR A 15 1.18 12.02 0.15
N GLN A 16 0.46 10.95 -0.17
CA GLN A 16 -0.94 10.76 0.24
C GLN A 16 -1.08 10.52 1.75
N THR A 17 -0.13 9.81 2.38
CA THR A 17 -0.05 9.67 3.83
C THR A 17 0.10 11.04 4.49
N LEU A 18 1.02 11.86 4.00
CA LEU A 18 1.23 13.23 4.49
C LEU A 18 -0.01 14.12 4.27
N ALA A 19 -0.74 13.91 3.17
CA ALA A 19 -2.00 14.61 2.92
C ALA A 19 -3.09 14.27 3.95
N ILE A 20 -3.15 13.03 4.44
CA ILE A 20 -4.06 12.62 5.51
C ILE A 20 -3.62 13.20 6.86
N LEU A 21 -2.32 13.18 7.16
CA LEU A 21 -1.76 13.80 8.37
C LEU A 21 -2.09 15.30 8.44
N ARG A 22 -1.98 16.01 7.31
CA ARG A 22 -2.36 17.43 7.18
C ARG A 22 -3.84 17.68 7.46
N GLU A 23 -4.72 16.74 7.08
CA GLU A 23 -6.15 16.87 7.30
C GLU A 23 -6.56 16.65 8.77
N HIS A 24 -5.77 15.85 9.52
CA HIS A 24 -6.05 15.47 10.91
C HIS A 24 -4.86 15.74 11.86
N PRO A 25 -4.42 17.01 12.00
CA PRO A 25 -3.21 17.36 12.76
C PRO A 25 -3.35 17.15 14.28
N ASP A 26 -4.57 17.06 14.80
CA ASP A 26 -4.87 16.73 16.20
C ASP A 26 -4.77 15.22 16.47
N GLN A 27 -4.92 14.39 15.43
CA GLN A 27 -4.88 12.94 15.52
C GLN A 27 -3.49 12.36 15.25
N PHE A 28 -2.71 12.98 14.36
CA PHE A 28 -1.43 12.46 13.90
C PHE A 28 -0.28 13.45 13.99
N ALA A 29 0.93 12.93 14.22
CA ALA A 29 2.19 13.66 14.07
C ALA A 29 3.20 12.80 13.30
N LEU A 30 4.08 13.43 12.54
CA LEU A 30 5.18 12.75 11.84
C LEU A 30 6.42 12.73 12.74
N ALA A 31 6.79 11.57 13.26
CA ALA A 31 7.98 11.41 14.11
C ALA A 31 9.26 11.28 13.26
N ALA A 32 9.20 10.47 12.21
CA ALA A 32 10.33 10.26 11.31
C ALA A 32 9.85 10.07 9.87
N MET A 33 10.71 10.42 8.92
CA MET A 33 10.46 10.11 7.50
C MET A 33 11.72 9.66 6.77
N ALA A 34 11.56 8.75 5.81
CA ALA A 34 12.62 8.32 4.92
C ALA A 34 12.24 8.54 3.45
N PHE A 35 13.20 8.97 2.63
CA PHE A 35 13.02 9.09 1.18
C PHE A 35 14.31 8.83 0.42
N GLY A 36 14.20 8.67 -0.90
CA GLY A 36 15.34 8.41 -1.78
C GLY A 36 16.22 9.64 -1.97
N GLU A 37 16.03 10.31 -3.10
CA GLU A 37 16.87 11.43 -3.54
C GLU A 37 16.09 12.72 -3.84
N ASN A 38 14.75 12.65 -3.83
CA ASN A 38 13.87 13.75 -4.25
C ASN A 38 13.72 14.81 -3.15
N ILE A 39 14.79 15.58 -2.92
CA ILE A 39 14.85 16.67 -1.94
C ILE A 39 13.78 17.73 -2.24
N GLN A 40 13.55 18.06 -3.51
CA GLN A 40 12.58 19.09 -3.90
C GLN A 40 11.16 18.77 -3.41
N THR A 41 10.74 17.50 -3.49
CA THR A 41 9.45 17.07 -2.95
C THR A 41 9.48 16.92 -1.43
N ALA A 42 10.60 16.50 -0.84
CA ALA A 42 10.68 16.25 0.60
C ALA A 42 10.75 17.53 1.44
N LEU A 43 11.48 18.55 1.00
CA LEU A 43 11.79 19.73 1.79
C LEU A 43 10.55 20.47 2.33
N PRO A 44 9.49 20.71 1.51
CA PRO A 44 8.25 21.31 2.02
C PRO A 44 7.61 20.49 3.15
N PHE A 45 7.62 19.16 3.03
CA PHE A 45 7.09 18.28 4.08
C PHE A 45 7.93 18.30 5.35
N ILE A 46 9.25 18.40 5.24
CA ILE A 46 10.14 18.51 6.41
C ILE A 46 9.84 19.81 7.17
N HIS A 47 9.68 20.93 6.47
CA HIS A 47 9.35 22.21 7.12
C HIS A 47 7.94 22.24 7.72
N GLU A 48 6.98 21.60 7.06
CA GLU A 48 5.59 21.54 7.51
C GLU A 48 5.44 20.64 8.74
N PHE A 49 5.90 19.40 8.66
CA PHE A 49 5.67 18.38 9.67
C PHE A 49 6.75 18.32 10.75
N LYS A 50 7.92 18.92 10.50
CA LYS A 50 9.06 19.01 11.43
C LYS A 50 9.39 17.68 12.10
N PRO A 51 9.62 16.59 11.33
CA PRO A 51 9.99 15.31 11.92
C PRO A 51 11.32 15.41 12.69
N ASP A 52 11.42 14.63 13.76
CA ASP A 52 12.61 14.55 14.60
C ASP A 52 13.79 13.94 13.81
N LEU A 53 13.50 12.97 12.94
CA LEU A 53 14.49 12.26 12.13
C LEU A 53 14.10 12.17 10.65
N VAL A 54 15.06 12.47 9.79
CA VAL A 54 14.97 12.29 8.34
C VAL A 54 16.07 11.34 7.87
N ALA A 55 15.68 10.27 7.19
CA ALA A 55 16.60 9.33 6.54
C ALA A 55 16.59 9.51 5.02
N VAL A 56 17.77 9.57 4.41
CA VAL A 56 17.91 9.70 2.95
C VAL A 56 18.74 8.56 2.34
N LYS A 57 18.67 8.38 1.01
CA LYS A 57 19.32 7.24 0.34
C LYS A 57 20.81 7.09 0.67
N ASN A 58 21.57 8.18 0.67
CA ASN A 58 23.02 8.14 0.85
C ASN A 58 23.58 9.48 1.36
N LYS A 59 24.86 9.48 1.72
CA LYS A 59 25.57 10.66 2.24
C LYS A 59 25.51 11.86 1.29
N GLN A 60 25.55 11.65 -0.03
CA GLN A 60 25.50 12.75 -1.01
C GLN A 60 24.15 13.48 -0.98
N VAL A 61 23.04 12.76 -0.81
CA VAL A 61 21.72 13.37 -0.61
C VAL A 61 21.68 14.11 0.73
N ALA A 62 22.25 13.51 1.79
CA ALA A 62 22.28 14.12 3.11
C ALA A 62 23.04 15.46 3.12
N ASP A 63 24.23 15.49 2.50
CA ASP A 63 25.06 16.69 2.42
C ASP A 63 24.33 17.82 1.67
N ARG A 64 23.61 17.51 0.58
CA ARG A 64 22.79 18.49 -0.15
C ARG A 64 21.61 19.00 0.67
N LEU A 65 20.91 18.11 1.37
CA LEU A 65 19.75 18.45 2.19
C LEU A 65 20.14 19.28 3.42
N LYS A 66 21.27 18.99 4.04
CA LYS A 66 21.77 19.68 5.24
C LYS A 66 21.92 21.19 5.05
N ILE A 67 22.21 21.64 3.83
CA ILE A 67 22.36 23.08 3.50
C ILE A 67 20.99 23.79 3.54
N GLN A 68 19.89 23.05 3.39
CA GLN A 68 18.52 23.57 3.31
C GLN A 68 17.73 23.35 4.60
N LEU A 69 18.29 22.62 5.58
CA LEU A 69 17.60 22.26 6.82
C LEU A 69 18.09 23.07 8.02
N ASP A 70 17.16 23.37 8.91
CA ASP A 70 17.46 23.86 10.25
C ASP A 70 18.06 22.75 11.12
N SER A 71 18.84 23.14 12.13
CA SER A 71 19.56 22.20 13.01
C SER A 71 18.68 21.29 13.89
N SER A 72 17.36 21.49 13.91
CA SER A 72 16.43 20.74 14.78
C SER A 72 16.09 19.34 14.29
N THR A 73 16.18 19.08 12.97
CA THR A 73 15.89 17.75 12.42
C THR A 73 17.17 16.93 12.27
N ARG A 74 17.21 15.76 12.90
CA ARG A 74 18.35 14.86 12.78
C ARG A 74 18.35 14.19 11.42
N LEU A 75 19.47 14.30 10.71
CA LEU A 75 19.64 13.74 9.36
C LEU A 75 20.55 12.50 9.40
N VAL A 76 20.03 11.38 8.89
CA VAL A 76 20.75 10.11 8.73
C VAL A 76 20.62 9.61 7.28
N TYR A 77 21.38 8.59 6.90
CA TYR A 77 21.38 8.08 5.52
C TYR A 77 21.63 6.58 5.44
N GLY A 78 21.38 6.02 4.26
CA GLY A 78 21.62 4.60 3.98
C GLY A 78 20.52 3.70 4.53
N ILE A 79 20.75 2.39 4.44
CA ILE A 79 19.81 1.39 4.95
C ILE A 79 19.73 1.45 6.48
N GLU A 80 20.86 1.70 7.14
CA GLU A 80 20.95 1.86 8.59
C GLU A 80 20.11 3.06 9.06
N GLY A 81 20.18 4.18 8.35
CA GLY A 81 19.34 5.35 8.62
C GLY A 81 17.85 5.08 8.38
N MET A 82 17.51 4.28 7.36
CA MET A 82 16.12 3.89 7.09
C MET A 82 15.56 2.96 8.18
N ILE A 83 16.37 2.02 8.66
CA ILE A 83 16.03 1.17 9.81
C ILE A 83 15.83 2.03 11.05
N GLU A 84 16.72 2.99 11.30
CA GLU A 84 16.60 3.92 12.43
C GLU A 84 15.30 4.74 12.37
N ALA A 85 14.92 5.24 11.19
CA ALA A 85 13.63 5.88 11.00
C ALA A 85 12.47 4.92 11.29
N ALA A 86 12.54 3.69 10.81
CA ALA A 86 11.50 2.68 10.98
C ALA A 86 11.24 2.34 12.45
N VAL A 87 12.29 2.33 13.27
CA VAL A 87 12.24 1.99 14.70
C VAL A 87 12.23 3.23 15.62
N HIS A 88 12.00 4.43 15.08
CA HIS A 88 12.08 5.67 15.85
C HIS A 88 11.36 5.54 17.21
N PRO A 89 12.00 5.84 18.36
CA PRO A 89 11.45 5.51 19.68
C PRO A 89 10.04 6.04 19.90
N ASP A 90 9.81 7.26 19.42
CA ASP A 90 8.55 7.99 19.56
C ASP A 90 7.47 7.60 18.53
N SER A 91 7.72 6.72 17.55
CA SER A 91 6.68 6.30 16.61
C SER A 91 5.78 5.20 17.19
N ASP A 92 4.48 5.25 16.91
CA ASP A 92 3.52 4.18 17.24
C ASP A 92 3.33 3.23 16.04
N LEU A 93 3.37 3.80 14.84
CA LEU A 93 3.05 3.13 13.58
C LEU A 93 4.10 3.47 12.52
N LEU A 94 4.56 2.43 11.82
CA LEU A 94 5.36 2.54 10.60
C LEU A 94 4.47 2.43 9.37
N ILE A 95 4.44 3.44 8.50
CA ILE A 95 3.96 3.29 7.12
C ILE A 95 5.16 2.94 6.25
N ASN A 96 5.22 1.70 5.76
CA ASN A 96 6.23 1.28 4.81
C ASN A 96 5.69 1.38 3.38
N ALA A 97 6.12 2.43 2.67
CA ALA A 97 5.74 2.74 1.29
C ALA A 97 6.94 2.81 0.33
N VAL A 98 8.08 2.19 0.68
CA VAL A 98 9.20 2.07 -0.25
C VAL A 98 8.90 1.05 -1.35
N LEU A 99 9.61 1.14 -2.47
CA LEU A 99 9.48 0.21 -3.58
C LEU A 99 10.55 -0.88 -3.49
N GLY A 100 10.20 -2.11 -3.89
CA GLY A 100 11.13 -3.23 -3.96
C GLY A 100 11.47 -3.83 -2.59
N SER A 101 12.49 -4.68 -2.55
CA SER A 101 12.87 -5.47 -1.37
C SER A 101 13.58 -4.68 -0.27
N ILE A 102 13.96 -3.42 -0.52
CA ILE A 102 14.64 -2.57 0.47
C ILE A 102 13.79 -2.30 1.72
N GLY A 103 12.47 -2.48 1.62
CA GLY A 103 11.54 -2.35 2.75
C GLY A 103 11.57 -3.52 3.74
N LEU A 104 12.23 -4.64 3.41
CA LEU A 104 12.20 -5.85 4.24
C LEU A 104 12.89 -5.66 5.60
N GLU A 105 14.17 -5.23 5.60
CA GLU A 105 14.93 -5.07 6.84
C GLU A 105 14.31 -4.02 7.77
N PRO A 106 13.91 -2.82 7.29
CA PRO A 106 13.21 -1.85 8.14
C PRO A 106 11.89 -2.38 8.70
N THR A 107 11.14 -3.19 7.93
CA THR A 107 9.89 -3.81 8.40
C THR A 107 10.16 -4.81 9.53
N LEU A 108 11.15 -5.68 9.38
CA LEU A 108 11.52 -6.65 10.41
C LEU A 108 11.99 -5.94 11.69
N ALA A 109 12.82 -4.90 11.56
CA ALA A 109 13.28 -4.11 12.70
C ALA A 109 12.13 -3.41 13.42
N ALA A 110 11.17 -2.83 12.69
CA ALA A 110 9.99 -2.20 13.28
C ALA A 110 9.08 -3.21 14.00
N ILE A 111 8.94 -4.42 13.45
CA ILE A 111 8.25 -5.52 14.13
C ILE A 111 8.98 -5.91 15.43
N GLU A 112 10.31 -6.01 15.41
CA GLU A 112 11.10 -6.30 16.61
C GLU A 112 10.99 -5.18 17.66
N ALA A 113 10.83 -3.94 17.22
CA ALA A 113 10.58 -2.77 18.07
C ALA A 113 9.12 -2.61 18.52
N GLY A 114 8.23 -3.55 18.17
CA GLY A 114 6.83 -3.56 18.61
C GLY A 114 5.91 -2.54 17.91
N LYS A 115 6.33 -1.98 16.77
CA LYS A 115 5.60 -0.93 16.05
C LYS A 115 4.46 -1.55 15.23
N THR A 116 3.29 -0.91 15.19
CA THR A 116 2.25 -1.31 14.23
C THR A 116 2.75 -1.05 12.81
N ILE A 117 2.55 -1.97 11.89
CA ILE A 117 3.05 -1.84 10.51
C ILE A 117 1.88 -1.58 9.57
N GLY A 118 1.79 -0.40 8.97
CA GLY A 118 1.00 -0.17 7.75
C GLY A 118 1.84 -0.50 6.52
N LEU A 119 1.51 -1.60 5.85
CA LEU A 119 2.33 -2.14 4.77
C LEU A 119 1.73 -1.85 3.39
N ALA A 120 2.39 -0.98 2.62
CA ALA A 120 2.09 -0.74 1.21
C ALA A 120 3.09 -1.42 0.25
N ASN A 121 4.26 -1.79 0.77
CA ASN A 121 5.31 -2.47 0.02
C ASN A 121 5.05 -3.99 -0.05
N LYS A 122 4.25 -4.41 -1.04
CA LYS A 122 3.92 -5.83 -1.29
C LYS A 122 5.14 -6.73 -1.47
N GLU A 123 6.22 -6.20 -2.06
CA GLU A 123 7.45 -6.96 -2.32
C GLU A 123 8.09 -7.53 -1.05
N THR A 124 7.85 -6.91 0.12
CA THR A 124 8.28 -7.44 1.42
C THR A 124 7.65 -8.81 1.71
N LEU A 125 6.33 -8.95 1.49
CA LEU A 125 5.63 -10.23 1.73
C LEU A 125 5.82 -11.23 0.59
N VAL A 126 5.94 -10.76 -0.65
CA VAL A 126 6.26 -11.64 -1.77
C VAL A 126 7.63 -12.31 -1.56
N THR A 127 8.62 -11.54 -1.14
CA THR A 127 10.00 -12.04 -0.98
C THR A 127 10.16 -12.88 0.29
N ALA A 128 9.56 -12.45 1.40
CA ALA A 128 9.87 -12.98 2.73
C ALA A 128 8.65 -13.12 3.65
N GLY A 129 7.45 -13.35 3.09
CA GLY A 129 6.19 -13.42 3.83
C GLY A 129 6.22 -14.38 5.02
N HIS A 130 6.75 -15.59 4.85
CA HIS A 130 6.91 -16.56 5.93
C HIS A 130 7.79 -16.07 7.09
N ILE A 131 8.80 -15.21 6.83
CA ILE A 131 9.67 -14.63 7.86
C ILE A 131 8.93 -13.49 8.58
N VAL A 132 8.38 -12.57 7.80
CA VAL A 132 7.70 -11.36 8.29
C VAL A 132 6.47 -11.74 9.12
N MET A 133 5.57 -12.56 8.58
CA MET A 133 4.32 -12.95 9.26
C MET A 133 4.60 -13.80 10.51
N LYS A 134 5.55 -14.74 10.44
CA LYS A 134 5.96 -15.53 11.62
C LYS A 134 6.50 -14.64 12.74
N ARG A 135 7.30 -13.63 12.40
CA ARG A 135 7.87 -12.69 13.37
C ARG A 135 6.78 -11.81 13.99
N SER A 136 5.92 -11.22 13.16
CA SER A 136 4.79 -10.41 13.60
C SER A 136 3.87 -11.19 14.54
N LYS A 137 3.48 -12.43 14.17
CA LYS A 137 2.66 -13.32 15.00
C LYS A 137 3.34 -13.67 16.33
N LYS A 138 4.65 -13.94 16.32
CA LYS A 138 5.41 -14.26 17.54
C LYS A 138 5.44 -13.09 18.53
N LEU A 139 5.51 -11.85 18.04
CA LEU A 139 5.62 -10.65 18.86
C LEU A 139 4.27 -9.94 19.10
N GLY A 140 3.17 -10.44 18.51
CA GLY A 140 1.85 -9.83 18.62
C GLY A 140 1.73 -8.46 17.91
N VAL A 141 2.59 -8.20 16.93
CA VAL A 141 2.64 -6.92 16.22
C VAL A 141 1.67 -6.93 15.04
N PRO A 142 0.71 -5.97 14.96
CA PRO A 142 -0.23 -5.91 13.85
C PRO A 142 0.44 -5.48 12.53
N ILE A 143 0.07 -6.16 11.45
CA ILE A 143 0.35 -5.74 10.07
C ILE A 143 -0.98 -5.36 9.43
N LEU A 144 -1.12 -4.08 9.10
CA LEU A 144 -2.28 -3.45 8.49
C LEU A 144 -2.02 -3.27 6.99
N PRO A 145 -2.81 -3.91 6.10
CA PRO A 145 -2.63 -3.75 4.67
C PRO A 145 -3.02 -2.34 4.21
N VAL A 146 -2.13 -1.73 3.43
CA VAL A 146 -2.36 -0.43 2.77
C VAL A 146 -2.67 -0.61 1.29
N ASP A 147 -2.26 -1.72 0.68
CA ASP A 147 -2.69 -2.05 -0.68
C ASP A 147 -4.23 -2.15 -0.75
N SER A 148 -4.84 -1.65 -1.83
CA SER A 148 -6.26 -1.31 -1.85
C SER A 148 -7.15 -2.54 -1.71
N GLU A 149 -6.80 -3.61 -2.41
CA GLU A 149 -7.48 -4.88 -2.41
C GLU A 149 -7.38 -5.60 -1.07
N HIS A 150 -6.18 -5.64 -0.47
CA HIS A 150 -5.99 -6.27 0.84
C HIS A 150 -6.60 -5.43 1.96
N SER A 151 -6.55 -4.11 1.86
CA SER A 151 -7.28 -3.23 2.78
C SER A 151 -8.79 -3.44 2.70
N ALA A 152 -9.33 -3.67 1.49
CA ALA A 152 -10.73 -4.00 1.27
C ALA A 152 -11.12 -5.36 1.87
N ILE A 153 -10.28 -6.39 1.69
CA ILE A 153 -10.44 -7.69 2.34
C ILE A 153 -10.40 -7.54 3.86
N PHE A 154 -9.40 -6.84 4.38
CA PHE A 154 -9.24 -6.62 5.81
C PHE A 154 -10.44 -5.90 6.41
N GLN A 155 -10.96 -4.87 5.74
CA GLN A 155 -12.20 -4.18 6.15
C GLN A 155 -13.42 -5.11 6.13
N SER A 156 -13.54 -5.97 5.12
CA SER A 156 -14.65 -6.91 4.95
C SER A 156 -14.61 -8.09 5.93
N MET A 157 -13.46 -8.33 6.57
CA MET A 157 -13.29 -9.31 7.65
C MET A 157 -13.61 -8.74 9.05
N GLN A 158 -13.73 -7.42 9.21
CA GLN A 158 -13.91 -6.84 10.55
C GLN A 158 -15.27 -7.23 11.15
N GLY A 159 -15.24 -7.73 12.38
CA GLY A 159 -16.43 -8.19 13.10
C GLY A 159 -16.95 -9.56 12.64
N GLN A 160 -16.23 -10.26 11.76
CA GLN A 160 -16.61 -11.57 11.23
C GLN A 160 -15.77 -12.70 11.84
N ASP A 161 -16.32 -13.91 11.86
CA ASP A 161 -15.56 -15.10 12.25
C ASP A 161 -14.60 -15.51 11.12
N ARG A 162 -13.28 -15.46 11.39
CA ARG A 162 -12.26 -15.86 10.42
C ARG A 162 -12.35 -17.33 10.04
N SER A 163 -12.87 -18.19 10.91
CA SER A 163 -13.04 -19.62 10.63
C SER A 163 -14.11 -19.89 9.58
N ALA A 164 -15.08 -18.97 9.45
CA ALA A 164 -16.16 -19.04 8.48
C ALA A 164 -15.74 -18.57 7.08
N ILE A 165 -14.50 -18.13 6.86
CA ILE A 165 -14.06 -17.66 5.53
C ILE A 165 -13.92 -18.84 4.56
N SER A 166 -14.77 -18.85 3.53
CA SER A 166 -14.74 -19.80 2.43
C SER A 166 -13.62 -19.46 1.45
N ARG A 167 -13.60 -18.21 0.96
CA ARG A 167 -12.58 -17.69 0.05
C ARG A 167 -12.52 -16.16 0.09
N ILE A 168 -11.43 -15.61 -0.44
CA ILE A 168 -11.31 -14.18 -0.76
C ILE A 168 -11.26 -14.00 -2.27
N ILE A 169 -11.77 -12.86 -2.75
CA ILE A 169 -11.85 -12.54 -4.17
C ILE A 169 -11.19 -11.19 -4.39
N ILE A 170 -10.04 -11.22 -5.06
CA ILE A 170 -9.22 -10.04 -5.36
C ILE A 170 -9.66 -9.49 -6.72
N THR A 171 -10.20 -8.27 -6.74
CA THR A 171 -10.61 -7.63 -8.00
C THR A 171 -9.43 -6.96 -8.69
N ALA A 172 -9.39 -6.95 -10.03
CA ALA A 172 -8.38 -6.28 -10.83
C ALA A 172 -9.04 -5.32 -11.84
N SER A 173 -8.43 -4.16 -12.11
CA SER A 173 -8.91 -3.25 -13.18
C SER A 173 -8.80 -3.84 -14.59
N GLY A 174 -7.91 -4.83 -14.75
CA GLY A 174 -7.45 -5.41 -16.01
C GLY A 174 -6.28 -4.64 -16.67
N GLY A 175 -5.90 -3.48 -16.14
CA GLY A 175 -4.84 -2.64 -16.70
C GLY A 175 -5.17 -2.01 -18.05
N SER A 176 -4.21 -1.29 -18.62
CA SER A 176 -4.33 -0.53 -19.88
C SER A 176 -4.58 -1.40 -21.11
N PHE A 177 -4.35 -2.71 -20.99
CA PHE A 177 -4.37 -3.67 -22.10
C PHE A 177 -5.49 -4.71 -21.99
N ARG A 178 -6.43 -4.55 -21.06
CA ARG A 178 -7.51 -5.52 -20.81
C ARG A 178 -8.41 -5.83 -22.00
N ASP A 179 -8.52 -4.90 -22.94
CA ASP A 179 -9.36 -4.98 -24.13
C ASP A 179 -8.57 -5.37 -25.39
N LYS A 180 -7.27 -5.59 -25.26
CA LYS A 180 -6.39 -5.95 -26.39
C LYS A 180 -6.30 -7.45 -26.57
N THR A 181 -6.29 -7.87 -27.82
CA THR A 181 -5.94 -9.23 -28.24
C THR A 181 -4.43 -9.46 -28.16
N ARG A 182 -4.01 -10.73 -28.24
CA ARG A 182 -2.60 -11.11 -28.18
C ARG A 182 -1.77 -10.47 -29.30
N ASP A 183 -2.32 -10.39 -30.51
CA ASP A 183 -1.62 -9.80 -31.65
C ASP A 183 -1.44 -8.29 -31.47
N GLU A 184 -2.43 -7.62 -30.88
CA GLU A 184 -2.36 -6.20 -30.53
C GLU A 184 -1.38 -5.89 -29.39
N LEU A 185 -0.97 -6.91 -28.62
CA LEU A 185 0.03 -6.77 -27.55
C LEU A 185 1.48 -6.83 -28.05
N ALA A 186 1.74 -7.35 -29.25
CA ALA A 186 3.11 -7.51 -29.75
C ALA A 186 3.86 -6.17 -29.98
N GLY A 187 3.11 -5.07 -30.18
CA GLY A 187 3.67 -3.75 -30.48
C GLY A 187 3.47 -2.68 -29.40
N VAL A 188 3.01 -3.04 -28.21
CA VAL A 188 2.71 -2.04 -27.16
C VAL A 188 3.98 -1.46 -26.55
N THR A 189 3.94 -0.17 -26.24
CA THR A 189 5.08 0.56 -25.68
C THR A 189 4.93 0.79 -24.16
N VAL A 190 6.04 1.14 -23.51
CA VAL A 190 6.03 1.60 -22.11
C VAL A 190 5.08 2.79 -21.92
N LYS A 191 5.04 3.71 -22.90
CA LYS A 191 4.14 4.88 -22.86
C LYS A 191 2.67 4.45 -22.84
N ASP A 192 2.30 3.43 -23.61
CA ASP A 192 0.92 2.93 -23.64
C ASP A 192 0.52 2.27 -22.32
N ALA A 193 1.45 1.55 -21.70
CA ALA A 193 1.23 0.93 -20.40
C ALA A 193 1.03 1.99 -19.30
N LEU A 194 1.79 3.09 -19.33
CA LEU A 194 1.71 4.18 -18.34
C LEU A 194 0.37 4.95 -18.32
N ASN A 195 -0.47 4.82 -19.35
CA ASN A 195 -1.80 5.42 -19.42
C ASN A 195 -2.86 4.53 -18.74
N HIS A 196 -2.81 4.43 -17.41
CA HIS A 196 -3.76 3.58 -16.67
C HIS A 196 -5.17 4.20 -16.61
N PRO A 197 -6.26 3.44 -16.86
CA PRO A 197 -7.61 4.00 -17.01
C PRO A 197 -8.20 4.58 -15.71
N ASN A 198 -7.88 3.98 -14.55
CA ASN A 198 -8.57 4.29 -13.30
C ASN A 198 -7.71 4.86 -12.17
N TRP A 199 -6.37 4.77 -12.28
CA TRP A 199 -5.47 4.97 -11.14
C TRP A 199 -4.26 5.79 -11.58
N SER A 200 -3.86 6.76 -10.75
CA SER A 200 -2.59 7.48 -10.90
C SER A 200 -1.55 6.85 -9.98
N MET A 201 -0.61 6.10 -10.54
CA MET A 201 0.35 5.26 -9.80
C MET A 201 1.78 5.47 -10.31
N GLY A 202 2.76 5.00 -9.52
CA GLY A 202 4.16 5.00 -9.94
C GLY A 202 4.41 4.05 -11.11
N ALA A 203 5.38 4.41 -11.97
CA ALA A 203 5.63 3.72 -13.25
C ALA A 203 5.73 2.19 -13.13
N LYS A 204 6.46 1.66 -12.13
CA LYS A 204 6.61 0.21 -11.90
C LYS A 204 5.26 -0.49 -11.72
N ILE A 205 4.43 0.02 -10.80
CA ILE A 205 3.10 -0.56 -10.52
C ILE A 205 2.21 -0.45 -11.76
N THR A 206 2.31 0.64 -12.51
CA THR A 206 1.54 0.82 -13.73
C THR A 206 1.90 -0.21 -14.82
N ILE A 207 3.19 -0.50 -15.01
CA ILE A 207 3.64 -1.58 -15.92
C ILE A 207 3.20 -2.96 -15.41
N ASP A 208 3.34 -3.23 -14.11
CA ASP A 208 2.91 -4.49 -13.51
C ASP A 208 1.39 -4.69 -13.62
N SER A 209 0.61 -3.62 -13.55
CA SER A 209 -0.85 -3.64 -13.77
C SER A 209 -1.17 -3.96 -15.24
N ALA A 210 -0.46 -3.31 -16.17
CA ALA A 210 -0.64 -3.55 -17.61
C ALA A 210 -0.28 -4.99 -18.04
N THR A 211 0.64 -5.65 -17.34
CA THR A 211 1.04 -7.05 -17.57
C THR A 211 0.30 -8.04 -16.66
N MET A 212 -0.56 -7.55 -15.77
CA MET A 212 -1.20 -8.27 -14.68
C MET A 212 -0.26 -8.93 -13.64
N MET A 213 1.05 -8.75 -13.75
CA MET A 213 2.03 -9.19 -12.74
C MET A 213 1.67 -8.65 -11.35
N ASN A 214 1.17 -7.40 -11.30
CA ASN A 214 0.77 -6.76 -10.06
C ASN A 214 -0.21 -7.63 -9.27
N LYS A 215 -1.20 -8.19 -9.95
CA LYS A 215 -2.23 -9.02 -9.34
C LYS A 215 -1.68 -10.38 -8.88
N GLY A 216 -0.61 -10.89 -9.49
CA GLY A 216 0.07 -12.11 -9.05
C GLY A 216 0.85 -11.90 -7.76
N LEU A 217 1.53 -10.76 -7.65
CA LEU A 217 2.18 -10.34 -6.40
C LEU A 217 1.16 -10.17 -5.27
N GLU A 218 -0.02 -9.61 -5.57
CA GLU A 218 -1.08 -9.41 -4.60
C GLU A 218 -1.73 -10.72 -4.12
N ILE A 219 -1.81 -11.76 -4.98
CA ILE A 219 -2.25 -13.11 -4.56
C ILE A 219 -1.27 -13.70 -3.55
N ILE A 220 0.04 -13.61 -3.82
CA ILE A 220 1.09 -14.07 -2.88
C ILE A 220 1.01 -13.29 -1.57
N GLU A 221 0.83 -11.98 -1.65
CA GLU A 221 0.66 -11.13 -0.48
C GLU A 221 -0.59 -11.50 0.34
N ALA A 222 -1.72 -11.75 -0.32
CA ALA A 222 -2.97 -12.13 0.33
C ALA A 222 -2.87 -13.48 1.05
N HIS A 223 -2.17 -14.45 0.45
CA HIS A 223 -1.85 -15.73 1.09
C HIS A 223 -1.18 -15.52 2.45
N TRP A 224 -0.18 -14.64 2.51
CA TRP A 224 0.54 -14.34 3.73
C TRP A 224 -0.26 -13.50 4.73
N LEU A 225 -0.90 -12.43 4.28
CA LEU A 225 -1.64 -11.51 5.17
C LEU A 225 -2.83 -12.19 5.84
N PHE A 226 -3.55 -13.03 5.10
CA PHE A 226 -4.82 -13.59 5.58
C PHE A 226 -4.70 -15.05 6.04
N ASP A 227 -3.53 -15.68 5.89
CA ASP A 227 -3.29 -17.07 6.28
C ASP A 227 -4.27 -18.03 5.58
N LEU A 228 -4.40 -17.84 4.26
CA LEU A 228 -5.32 -18.61 3.40
C LEU A 228 -4.53 -19.35 2.32
N PRO A 229 -4.84 -20.63 2.05
CA PRO A 229 -4.23 -21.37 0.95
C PRO A 229 -4.64 -20.79 -0.41
N TYR A 230 -3.80 -20.93 -1.44
CA TYR A 230 -4.02 -20.30 -2.75
C TYR A 230 -5.35 -20.69 -3.40
N GLU A 231 -5.85 -21.90 -3.16
CA GLU A 231 -7.13 -22.41 -3.67
C GLU A 231 -8.33 -21.63 -3.11
N LYS A 232 -8.14 -20.88 -2.02
CA LYS A 232 -9.14 -19.97 -1.43
C LYS A 232 -8.96 -18.51 -1.86
N ILE A 233 -8.09 -18.23 -2.84
CA ILE A 233 -7.81 -16.88 -3.34
C ILE A 233 -8.19 -16.81 -4.81
N ASP A 234 -9.37 -16.25 -5.08
CA ASP A 234 -9.87 -16.03 -6.42
C ASP A 234 -9.57 -14.63 -6.94
N THR A 235 -9.64 -14.46 -8.25
CA THR A 235 -9.47 -13.17 -8.91
C THR A 235 -10.58 -12.88 -9.91
N LEU A 236 -11.07 -11.64 -9.94
CA LEU A 236 -12.05 -11.16 -10.91
C LEU A 236 -11.58 -9.88 -11.57
N ILE A 237 -11.88 -9.71 -12.85
CA ILE A 237 -11.76 -8.40 -13.51
C ILE A 237 -12.98 -7.57 -13.12
N HIS A 238 -12.74 -6.39 -12.53
CA HIS A 238 -13.72 -5.38 -12.21
C HIS A 238 -13.26 -4.02 -12.75
N ARG A 239 -13.83 -3.62 -13.89
CA ARG A 239 -13.31 -2.55 -14.75
C ARG A 239 -13.48 -1.16 -14.16
N GLU A 240 -14.49 -0.98 -13.33
CA GLU A 240 -14.83 0.28 -12.68
C GLU A 240 -13.95 0.55 -11.45
N SER A 241 -13.33 -0.49 -10.88
CA SER A 241 -12.50 -0.40 -9.67
C SER A 241 -13.23 0.27 -8.49
N ILE A 242 -14.54 0.01 -8.38
CA ILE A 242 -15.40 0.48 -7.28
C ILE A 242 -15.48 -0.55 -6.16
N VAL A 243 -15.70 -1.83 -6.52
CA VAL A 243 -15.53 -2.95 -5.60
C VAL A 243 -14.04 -3.26 -5.54
N HIS A 244 -13.41 -3.03 -4.39
CA HIS A 244 -11.96 -3.19 -4.25
C HIS A 244 -11.54 -4.62 -3.92
N SER A 245 -12.37 -5.41 -3.24
CA SER A 245 -12.26 -6.87 -3.09
C SER A 245 -13.44 -7.40 -2.28
N LEU A 246 -13.60 -8.73 -2.26
CA LEU A 246 -14.71 -9.41 -1.59
C LEU A 246 -14.21 -10.56 -0.70
N VAL A 247 -14.99 -10.88 0.31
CA VAL A 247 -14.79 -12.04 1.20
C VAL A 247 -16.08 -12.85 1.21
N GLU A 248 -15.97 -14.13 0.87
CA GLU A 248 -17.08 -15.09 0.90
C GLU A 248 -16.99 -15.97 2.15
N TYR A 249 -18.13 -16.17 2.80
CA TYR A 249 -18.26 -16.93 4.04
C TYR A 249 -18.95 -18.29 3.83
N ALA A 250 -18.93 -19.15 4.85
CA ALA A 250 -19.41 -20.53 4.82
C ALA A 250 -20.93 -20.65 4.58
N ASP A 251 -21.68 -19.59 4.85
CA ASP A 251 -23.11 -19.46 4.57
C ASP A 251 -23.39 -18.91 3.16
N HIS A 252 -22.36 -18.80 2.33
CA HIS A 252 -22.37 -18.21 0.98
C HIS A 252 -22.66 -16.71 0.93
N SER A 253 -22.68 -16.02 2.08
CA SER A 253 -22.71 -14.56 2.09
C SER A 253 -21.38 -13.99 1.58
N VAL A 254 -21.47 -12.84 0.91
CA VAL A 254 -20.30 -12.13 0.39
C VAL A 254 -20.33 -10.70 0.91
N ILE A 255 -19.25 -10.30 1.58
CA ILE A 255 -19.04 -8.91 2.02
C ILE A 255 -17.96 -8.30 1.14
N ALA A 256 -18.21 -7.10 0.66
CA ALA A 256 -17.29 -6.36 -0.18
C ALA A 256 -17.10 -4.94 0.34
N GLN A 257 -15.88 -4.42 0.20
CA GLN A 257 -15.61 -3.01 0.44
C GLN A 257 -15.68 -2.24 -0.88
N LEU A 258 -16.50 -1.18 -0.89
CA LEU A 258 -16.72 -0.32 -2.04
C LEU A 258 -16.18 1.09 -1.75
N GLY A 259 -15.62 1.73 -2.78
CA GLY A 259 -15.16 3.11 -2.71
C GLY A 259 -14.84 3.68 -4.09
N CYS A 260 -14.67 5.00 -4.19
CA CYS A 260 -14.04 5.57 -5.37
C CYS A 260 -12.56 5.16 -5.40
N PRO A 261 -11.95 4.95 -6.59
CA PRO A 261 -10.56 4.55 -6.71
C PRO A 261 -9.62 5.63 -6.16
N SER A 262 -9.22 5.47 -4.90
CA SER A 262 -8.34 6.39 -4.17
C SER A 262 -7.57 5.63 -3.09
N MET A 263 -6.24 5.79 -3.07
CA MET A 263 -5.39 5.22 -2.01
C MET A 263 -5.53 5.95 -0.67
N LEU A 264 -6.17 7.12 -0.63
CA LEU A 264 -6.40 7.84 0.62
C LEU A 264 -7.24 7.03 1.61
N VAL A 265 -8.22 6.25 1.12
CA VAL A 265 -9.08 5.42 1.96
C VAL A 265 -8.30 4.29 2.66
N PRO A 266 -7.58 3.40 1.96
CA PRO A 266 -6.83 2.33 2.62
C PRO A 266 -5.67 2.85 3.48
N ILE A 267 -4.99 3.93 3.07
CA ILE A 267 -3.97 4.58 3.92
C ILE A 267 -4.60 5.10 5.21
N GLN A 268 -5.71 5.86 5.12
CA GLN A 268 -6.37 6.38 6.31
C GLN A 268 -6.87 5.24 7.20
N TYR A 269 -7.40 4.16 6.61
CA TYR A 269 -7.87 3.02 7.39
C TYR A 269 -6.73 2.37 8.19
N ALA A 270 -5.56 2.16 7.59
CA ALA A 270 -4.39 1.69 8.33
C ALA A 270 -3.94 2.65 9.44
N LEU A 271 -4.00 3.97 9.20
CA LEU A 271 -3.66 4.99 10.20
C LEU A 271 -4.67 5.05 11.36
N THR A 272 -5.95 4.83 11.08
CA THR A 272 -7.07 5.06 12.03
C THR A 272 -7.59 3.79 12.71
N TYR A 273 -7.26 2.61 12.17
CA TYR A 273 -7.75 1.32 12.68
C TYR A 273 -7.60 1.22 14.21
N PRO A 274 -8.65 0.76 14.94
CA PRO A 274 -9.94 0.23 14.44
C PRO A 274 -11.02 1.28 14.15
N SER A 275 -10.73 2.56 14.38
CA SER A 275 -11.68 3.67 14.18
C SER A 275 -11.68 4.18 12.74
N ARG A 276 -12.57 5.12 12.43
CA ARG A 276 -12.61 5.84 11.16
C ARG A 276 -12.67 7.34 11.41
N LEU A 277 -12.06 8.12 10.53
CA LEU A 277 -12.14 9.58 10.49
C LEU A 277 -12.79 10.04 9.19
N THR A 278 -13.24 11.30 9.14
CA THR A 278 -13.70 11.92 7.89
C THR A 278 -12.55 12.02 6.89
N LEU A 279 -12.83 11.94 5.59
CA LEU A 279 -11.82 12.11 4.54
C LEU A 279 -12.39 13.02 3.44
N LYS A 280 -12.15 14.33 3.57
CA LYS A 280 -12.68 15.39 2.70
C LYS A 280 -12.07 15.38 1.32
N GLN A 281 -10.87 14.81 1.19
CA GLN A 281 -10.13 14.72 -0.08
C GLN A 281 -10.72 13.71 -1.06
N THR A 282 -11.62 12.82 -0.62
CA THR A 282 -12.28 11.83 -1.47
C THR A 282 -13.72 12.20 -1.76
N LYS A 283 -14.20 11.91 -2.98
CA LYS A 283 -15.62 12.01 -3.31
C LYS A 283 -16.41 10.90 -2.62
N THR A 284 -17.64 11.21 -2.21
CA THR A 284 -18.59 10.19 -1.78
C THR A 284 -18.99 9.33 -2.97
N LEU A 285 -18.97 8.01 -2.80
CA LEU A 285 -19.44 7.08 -3.82
C LEU A 285 -20.94 7.28 -4.07
N ASN A 286 -21.31 7.56 -5.32
CA ASN A 286 -22.70 7.61 -5.75
C ASN A 286 -23.00 6.45 -6.72
N LEU A 287 -23.59 5.36 -6.22
CA LEU A 287 -23.90 4.19 -7.04
C LEU A 287 -24.90 4.47 -8.17
N SER A 288 -25.79 5.45 -7.98
CA SER A 288 -26.74 5.85 -9.03
C SER A 288 -26.06 6.52 -10.23
N GLU A 289 -24.94 7.23 -10.00
CA GLU A 289 -24.11 7.81 -11.06
C GLU A 289 -23.21 6.76 -11.73
N ILE A 290 -22.72 5.78 -10.97
CA ILE A 290 -21.92 4.67 -11.53
C ILE A 290 -22.78 3.81 -12.46
N GLY A 291 -24.03 3.54 -12.07
CA GLY A 291 -25.04 2.85 -12.87
C GLY A 291 -24.83 1.34 -13.04
N SER A 292 -23.61 0.88 -13.26
CA SER A 292 -23.31 -0.55 -13.49
C SER A 292 -21.94 -0.95 -12.95
N LEU A 293 -21.86 -2.18 -12.44
CA LEU A 293 -20.62 -2.81 -11.96
C LEU A 293 -20.43 -4.12 -12.73
N HIS A 294 -19.37 -4.22 -13.52
CA HIS A 294 -19.12 -5.39 -14.34
C HIS A 294 -18.05 -6.27 -13.70
N PHE A 295 -18.33 -7.57 -13.67
CA PHE A 295 -17.40 -8.60 -13.22
C PHE A 295 -17.18 -9.60 -14.33
N GLN A 296 -15.92 -9.91 -14.61
CA GLN A 296 -15.54 -10.87 -15.63
C GLN A 296 -14.53 -11.85 -15.03
N LYS A 297 -14.67 -13.12 -15.39
CA LYS A 297 -13.64 -14.10 -15.08
C LYS A 297 -12.36 -13.66 -15.79
N TRP A 298 -11.26 -13.71 -15.08
CA TRP A 298 -9.96 -13.48 -15.70
C TRP A 298 -9.65 -14.63 -16.69
N THR A 299 -9.43 -14.28 -17.95
CA THR A 299 -9.12 -15.22 -19.03
C THR A 299 -7.62 -15.21 -19.36
N ARG A 300 -7.04 -16.42 -19.42
CA ARG A 300 -5.60 -16.67 -19.58
C ARG A 300 -5.00 -16.32 -20.95
N THR A 301 -5.80 -15.87 -21.90
CA THR A 301 -5.41 -15.80 -23.32
C THR A 301 -4.50 -14.62 -23.67
N ALA A 302 -4.46 -13.56 -22.85
CA ALA A 302 -3.70 -12.34 -23.15
C ALA A 302 -2.37 -12.21 -22.38
N PHE A 303 -2.24 -12.75 -21.15
CA PHE A 303 -1.08 -12.52 -20.28
C PHE A 303 -0.55 -13.85 -19.69
N HIS A 304 0.69 -14.21 -20.01
CA HIS A 304 1.34 -15.48 -19.61
C HIS A 304 2.07 -15.43 -18.27
N VAL A 305 2.00 -14.31 -17.54
CA VAL A 305 2.93 -14.00 -16.42
C VAL A 305 2.70 -14.86 -15.15
N TYR A 306 1.70 -15.74 -15.15
CA TYR A 306 1.17 -16.43 -13.97
C TYR A 306 1.54 -17.92 -13.84
N HIS A 307 2.70 -18.30 -14.36
CA HIS A 307 3.23 -19.65 -14.17
C HIS A 307 4.57 -19.60 -13.45
#